data_AF-A0A011NYK4-F1
#
_entry.id   AF-A0A011NYK4-F1
#
_cell.length_a   1.000
_cell.length_b   1.000
_cell.length_c   1.000
_cell.angle_alpha   90.00
_cell.angle_beta   90.00
_cell.angle_gamma   90.00
#
_symmetry.space_group_name_H-M   'P 1'
#
loop_
_entity.id
_entity.type
_entity.pdbx_description
1 polymer ?
#
loop_
_entity_poly.entity_id
_entity_poly.type
_entity_poly.pdbx_seq_one_letter_code
_entity_poly.pdbx_strand_id
1 'polypeptide(L)'
;MFRFDERCPCRSRILWFAASICLVALPATVSAQAQGGLYIAGDGFSFQAAAEQGMAKNPRGQRFFLLSLPPETAALARTAARPLAAVRERVVAANGVLFVCQRDVDNGSLDLSLLVPEVIAVRGWPPPGSPQIPKGQRYFPDENPAVLPKANNSLRRLRTTCS
;
A
#
# COMPACT_ATOMS: atom_id res chain seq x y z
N MET A 1 -76.36 16.65 50.11
CA MET A 1 -77.23 16.09 49.06
C MET A 1 -76.43 14.95 48.41
N PHE A 2 -76.98 13.74 48.47
CA PHE A 2 -76.43 12.46 48.00
C PHE A 2 -75.90 12.55 46.54
N ARG A 3 -74.94 11.75 46.05
CA ARG A 3 -74.72 10.30 46.20
C ARG A 3 -73.25 9.89 46.02
N PHE A 4 -72.88 8.87 46.79
CA PHE A 4 -71.85 7.87 46.53
C PHE A 4 -72.31 6.90 45.43
N ASP A 5 -71.39 6.50 44.55
CA ASP A 5 -71.30 5.21 43.84
C ASP A 5 -69.92 5.20 43.14
N GLU A 6 -69.08 4.17 43.11
CA GLU A 6 -69.12 2.83 43.67
C GLU A 6 -67.67 2.29 43.68
N ARG A 7 -67.47 1.31 44.55
CA ARG A 7 -66.32 0.43 44.84
C ARG A 7 -65.72 -0.22 43.56
N CYS A 8 -64.54 -0.84 43.47
CA CYS A 8 -63.47 -1.26 44.38
C CYS A 8 -62.28 -1.80 43.51
N PRO A 9 -61.15 -2.20 44.12
CA PRO A 9 -59.81 -2.27 43.53
C PRO A 9 -59.44 -3.65 42.99
N CYS A 10 -58.38 -3.74 42.19
CA CYS A 10 -57.46 -4.88 42.27
C CYS A 10 -56.09 -4.62 41.66
N ARG A 11 -55.06 -4.89 42.48
CA ARG A 11 -53.77 -5.54 42.16
C ARG A 11 -52.93 -4.91 41.05
N SER A 12 -51.88 -4.19 41.42
CA SER A 12 -50.56 -4.77 41.72
C SER A 12 -50.04 -5.64 40.59
N ARG A 13 -49.07 -5.09 39.82
CA ARG A 13 -47.81 -5.76 39.50
C ARG A 13 -46.83 -4.75 38.94
N ILE A 14 -45.81 -4.48 39.75
CA ILE A 14 -44.52 -3.93 39.35
C ILE A 14 -43.94 -4.88 38.30
N LEU A 15 -43.56 -4.36 37.13
CA LEU A 15 -42.67 -5.04 36.20
C LEU A 15 -41.51 -4.11 35.89
N TRP A 16 -40.40 -4.46 36.53
CA TRP A 16 -39.06 -3.95 36.30
C TRP A 16 -38.43 -4.60 35.07
N PHE A 17 -37.60 -3.82 34.37
CA PHE A 17 -36.58 -4.18 33.36
C PHE A 17 -37.07 -4.68 31.97
N ALA A 18 -36.39 -4.39 30.85
CA ALA A 18 -34.97 -4.14 30.64
C ALA A 18 -34.71 -3.06 29.57
N ALA A 19 -33.75 -2.16 29.82
CA ALA A 19 -33.17 -1.29 28.81
C ALA A 19 -32.18 -2.09 27.94
N SER A 20 -32.60 -2.45 26.73
CA SER A 20 -31.73 -3.03 25.72
C SER A 20 -30.81 -1.96 25.15
N ILE A 21 -29.55 -1.92 25.61
CA ILE A 21 -28.49 -1.13 24.98
C ILE A 21 -28.09 -1.85 23.69
N CYS A 22 -28.57 -1.37 22.54
CA CYS A 22 -28.05 -1.76 21.24
C CYS A 22 -26.63 -1.21 21.09
N LEU A 23 -25.61 -2.06 21.31
CA LEU A 23 -24.27 -1.82 20.80
C LEU A 23 -24.34 -1.90 19.26
N VAL A 24 -24.40 -0.75 18.60
CA VAL A 24 -24.23 -0.67 17.15
C VAL A 24 -22.73 -0.86 16.87
N ALA A 25 -22.34 -2.07 16.51
CA ALA A 25 -21.02 -2.33 15.94
C ALA A 25 -20.94 -1.60 14.60
N LEU A 26 -20.30 -0.42 14.59
CA LEU A 26 -19.98 0.30 13.36
C LEU A 26 -19.05 -0.60 12.52
N PRO A 27 -19.44 -0.99 11.29
CA PRO A 27 -18.49 -1.63 10.40
C PRO A 27 -17.39 -0.62 10.11
N ALA A 28 -16.15 -0.95 10.47
CA ALA A 28 -15.00 -0.20 10.01
C ALA A 28 -15.00 -0.27 8.48
N THR A 29 -15.44 0.81 7.84
CA THR A 29 -15.29 0.98 6.40
C THR A 29 -13.79 1.03 6.13
N VAL A 30 -13.24 -0.10 5.67
CA VAL A 30 -11.90 -0.15 5.08
C VAL A 30 -11.97 0.71 3.84
N SER A 31 -11.74 2.01 3.99
CA SER A 31 -11.50 2.91 2.89
C SER A 31 -10.36 2.31 2.10
N ALA A 32 -10.62 1.91 0.85
CA ALA A 32 -9.57 1.51 -0.07
C ALA A 32 -8.58 2.67 -0.12
N GLN A 33 -7.45 2.54 0.59
CA GLN A 33 -6.46 3.59 0.66
C GLN A 33 -6.07 3.91 -0.78
N ALA A 34 -6.40 5.12 -1.23
CA ALA A 34 -6.05 5.56 -2.57
C ALA A 34 -4.54 5.36 -2.71
N GLN A 35 -4.06 4.68 -3.75
CA GLN A 35 -2.61 4.50 -3.88
C GLN A 35 -1.95 5.86 -4.09
N GLY A 36 -0.82 6.02 -3.42
CA GLY A 36 0.08 7.14 -3.47
C GLY A 36 0.98 7.17 -4.71
N GLY A 37 1.96 8.07 -4.68
CA GLY A 37 2.86 8.34 -5.80
C GLY A 37 3.92 7.27 -6.09
N LEU A 38 4.56 7.40 -7.26
CA LEU A 38 5.82 6.73 -7.61
C LEU A 38 6.99 7.70 -7.43
N TYR A 39 7.98 7.29 -6.66
CA TYR A 39 9.22 8.00 -6.37
C TYR A 39 10.37 7.19 -6.96
N ILE A 40 11.34 7.87 -7.56
CA ILE A 40 12.47 7.23 -8.24
C ILE A 40 13.74 7.78 -7.58
N ALA A 41 14.54 6.88 -7.03
CA ALA A 41 15.89 7.12 -6.56
C ALA A 41 16.87 6.72 -7.67
N GLY A 42 17.89 7.53 -7.89
CA GLY A 42 18.68 7.58 -9.11
C GLY A 42 18.17 8.65 -10.06
N ASP A 43 19.01 9.07 -11.00
CA ASP A 43 18.76 10.23 -11.89
C ASP A 43 18.60 11.56 -11.11
N GLY A 44 19.60 11.88 -10.27
CA GLY A 44 19.69 13.15 -9.54
C GLY A 44 19.09 13.18 -8.14
N PHE A 45 18.46 12.09 -7.68
CA PHE A 45 17.90 11.96 -6.33
C PHE A 45 18.48 10.74 -5.61
N SER A 46 18.88 10.91 -4.34
CA SER A 46 19.30 9.78 -3.51
C SER A 46 18.11 8.93 -3.05
N PHE A 47 18.39 7.70 -2.61
CA PHE A 47 17.40 6.83 -1.98
C PHE A 47 16.72 7.52 -0.80
N GLN A 48 17.51 8.17 0.05
CA GLN A 48 16.98 8.85 1.23
C GLN A 48 16.03 9.99 0.85
N ALA A 49 16.41 10.84 -0.11
CA ALA A 49 15.55 11.94 -0.55
C ALA A 49 14.23 11.44 -1.14
N ALA A 50 14.28 10.41 -1.99
CA ALA A 50 13.09 9.81 -2.59
C ALA A 50 12.20 9.11 -1.55
N ALA A 51 12.79 8.42 -0.57
CA ALA A 51 12.09 7.78 0.55
C ALA A 51 11.39 8.81 1.45
N GLU A 52 12.09 9.86 1.85
CA GLU A 52 11.54 10.95 2.67
C GLU A 52 10.39 11.66 1.95
N GLN A 53 10.57 11.97 0.66
CA GLN A 53 9.51 12.53 -0.15
C GLN A 53 8.31 11.58 -0.27
N GLY A 54 8.56 10.28 -0.44
CA GLY A 54 7.52 9.25 -0.50
C GLY A 54 6.71 9.18 0.78
N MET A 55 7.35 9.08 1.93
CA MET A 55 6.66 9.04 3.21
C MET A 55 5.91 10.36 3.51
N ALA A 56 6.50 11.51 3.20
CA ALA A 56 5.89 12.82 3.47
C ALA A 56 4.64 13.09 2.61
N LYS A 57 4.67 12.70 1.34
CA LYS A 57 3.56 12.94 0.39
C LYS A 57 2.46 11.89 0.43
N ASN A 58 2.63 10.80 1.19
CA ASN A 58 1.65 9.72 1.32
C ASN A 58 1.34 9.45 2.82
N PRO A 59 0.73 10.43 3.52
CA PRO A 59 0.47 10.32 4.95
C PRO A 59 -0.59 9.26 5.26
N ARG A 60 -0.71 8.89 6.55
CA ARG A 60 -1.72 7.95 7.07
C ARG A 60 -1.61 6.52 6.49
N GLY A 61 -0.38 6.08 6.22
CA GLY A 61 -0.10 4.73 5.73
C GLY A 61 -0.58 4.49 4.29
N GLN A 62 -0.78 5.57 3.53
CA GLN A 62 -1.13 5.47 2.13
C GLN A 62 -0.01 4.75 1.37
N ARG A 63 -0.34 3.65 0.69
CA ARG A 63 0.65 2.88 -0.08
C ARG A 63 1.33 3.75 -1.12
N PHE A 64 2.66 3.72 -1.21
CA PHE A 64 3.41 4.39 -2.26
C PHE A 64 4.50 3.47 -2.83
N PHE A 65 5.15 3.90 -3.91
CA PHE A 65 6.10 3.07 -4.63
C PHE A 65 7.44 3.79 -4.76
N LEU A 66 8.53 3.09 -4.47
CA LEU A 66 9.88 3.62 -4.55
C LEU A 66 10.73 2.73 -5.45
N LEU A 67 11.05 3.21 -6.64
CA LEU A 67 12.00 2.57 -7.55
C LEU A 67 13.41 3.06 -7.24
N SER A 68 14.35 2.15 -7.03
CA SER A 68 15.77 2.48 -6.90
C SER A 68 16.53 2.01 -8.14
N LEU A 69 17.22 2.94 -8.79
CA LEU A 69 18.18 2.67 -9.85
C LEU A 69 19.60 2.63 -9.27
N PRO A 70 20.56 1.92 -9.89
CA PRO A 70 21.95 2.03 -9.50
C PRO A 70 22.44 3.49 -9.55
N PRO A 71 23.26 3.94 -8.57
CA PRO A 71 23.82 3.16 -7.45
C PRO A 71 22.91 3.07 -6.21
N GLU A 72 21.75 3.74 -6.20
CA GLU A 72 20.85 3.83 -5.04
C GLU A 72 20.23 2.49 -4.62
N THR A 73 20.31 1.47 -5.47
CA THR A 73 19.98 0.07 -5.13
C THR A 73 20.80 -0.46 -3.95
N ALA A 74 21.98 0.10 -3.64
CA ALA A 74 22.78 -0.28 -2.49
C ALA A 74 22.03 -0.10 -1.15
N ALA A 75 21.09 0.83 -1.05
CA ALA A 75 20.25 1.00 0.14
C ALA A 75 19.29 -0.20 0.39
N LEU A 76 19.02 -0.97 -0.67
CA LEU A 76 18.14 -2.14 -0.64
C LEU A 76 18.89 -3.44 -0.28
N ALA A 77 20.23 -3.40 -0.23
CA ALA A 77 21.05 -4.56 0.12
C ALA A 77 20.84 -4.99 1.58
N ARG A 78 20.93 -6.30 1.85
CA ARG A 78 20.93 -6.81 3.23
C ARG A 78 22.10 -6.29 4.06
N THR A 79 23.20 -5.98 3.40
CA THR A 79 24.45 -5.45 3.98
C THR A 79 24.51 -3.92 3.95
N ALA A 80 23.42 -3.23 3.59
CA ALA A 80 23.38 -1.78 3.55
C ALA A 80 23.84 -1.17 4.89
N ALA A 81 24.56 -0.04 4.82
CA ALA A 81 24.98 0.69 6.01
C ALA A 81 23.76 1.01 6.89
N ARG A 82 23.94 0.93 8.22
CA ARG A 82 22.87 1.10 9.22
C ARG A 82 21.93 2.29 8.96
N PRO A 83 22.42 3.50 8.58
CA PRO A 83 21.54 4.62 8.30
C PRO A 83 20.59 4.38 7.11
N LEU A 84 21.09 3.78 6.02
CA LEU A 84 20.29 3.47 4.83
C LEU A 84 19.30 2.33 5.11
N ALA A 85 19.73 1.29 5.83
CA ALA A 85 18.86 0.22 6.27
C ALA A 85 17.68 0.75 7.11
N ALA A 86 17.94 1.67 8.04
CA ALA A 86 16.90 2.31 8.85
C ALA A 86 15.92 3.16 8.01
N VAL A 87 16.39 3.84 6.96
CA VAL A 87 15.50 4.54 6.01
C VAL A 87 14.61 3.54 5.29
N ARG A 88 15.18 2.46 4.76
CA ARG A 88 14.44 1.40 4.05
C ARG A 88 13.37 0.77 4.94
N GLU A 89 13.72 0.42 6.18
CA GLU A 89 12.78 -0.15 7.15
C GLU A 89 11.61 0.81 7.45
N ARG A 90 11.87 2.11 7.54
CA ARG A 90 10.81 3.12 7.67
C ARG A 90 9.91 3.21 6.43
N VAL A 91 10.47 3.06 5.22
CA VAL A 91 9.65 3.01 3.98
C VAL A 91 8.70 1.83 4.02
N VAL A 92 9.18 0.64 4.38
CA VAL A 92 8.34 -0.57 4.50
C VAL A 92 7.27 -0.37 5.58
N ALA A 93 7.65 0.13 6.75
CA ALA A 93 6.72 0.43 7.84
C ALA A 93 5.65 1.48 7.44
N ALA A 94 5.98 2.39 6.52
CA ALA A 94 5.07 3.39 5.96
C ALA A 94 4.21 2.87 4.79
N ASN A 95 4.17 1.55 4.54
CA ASN A 95 3.44 0.92 3.43
C ASN A 95 4.04 1.24 2.03
N GLY A 96 5.32 1.58 1.98
CA GLY A 96 6.07 1.75 0.74
C GLY A 96 6.48 0.41 0.13
N VAL A 97 6.31 0.29 -1.18
CA VAL A 97 6.77 -0.87 -1.97
C VAL A 97 8.10 -0.54 -2.62
N LEU A 98 9.09 -1.41 -2.45
CA LEU A 98 10.45 -1.23 -2.93
C LEU A 98 10.63 -1.93 -4.28
N PHE A 99 11.07 -1.20 -5.29
CA PHE A 99 11.30 -1.71 -6.63
C PHE A 99 12.75 -1.55 -7.08
N VAL A 100 13.16 -2.47 -7.95
CA VAL A 100 14.36 -2.38 -8.80
C VAL A 100 13.97 -2.78 -10.22
N CYS A 101 14.78 -2.42 -11.22
CA CYS A 101 14.50 -2.83 -12.59
C CYS A 101 14.98 -4.25 -12.86
N GLN A 102 14.11 -5.10 -13.41
CA GLN A 102 14.45 -6.47 -13.83
C GLN A 102 15.61 -6.48 -14.83
N ARG A 103 15.69 -5.48 -15.73
CA ARG A 103 16.81 -5.29 -16.66
C ARG A 103 18.17 -5.32 -15.96
N ASP A 104 18.27 -4.66 -14.80
CA ASP A 104 19.54 -4.54 -14.06
C ASP A 104 19.88 -5.87 -13.34
N VAL A 105 18.87 -6.71 -13.10
CA VAL A 105 19.06 -8.08 -12.62
C VAL A 105 19.52 -8.99 -13.76
N ASP A 106 18.82 -8.93 -14.89
CA ASP A 106 19.06 -9.77 -16.07
C ASP A 106 20.45 -9.52 -16.67
N ASN A 107 20.96 -8.28 -16.60
CA ASN A 107 22.29 -7.92 -17.10
C ASN A 107 23.42 -8.12 -16.06
N GLY A 108 23.10 -8.61 -14.86
CA GLY A 108 24.08 -8.87 -13.80
C GLY A 108 24.56 -7.65 -13.02
N SER A 109 24.00 -6.46 -13.24
CA SER A 109 24.33 -5.25 -12.45
C SER A 109 23.78 -5.30 -11.02
N LEU A 110 22.79 -6.16 -10.78
CA LEU A 110 22.12 -6.32 -9.51
C LEU A 110 21.82 -7.79 -9.22
N ASP A 111 22.28 -8.30 -8.09
CA ASP A 111 21.89 -9.63 -7.61
C ASP A 111 20.74 -9.50 -6.60
N LEU A 112 19.53 -9.91 -7.00
CA LEU A 112 18.36 -9.95 -6.12
C LEU A 112 18.61 -10.80 -4.87
N SER A 113 19.44 -11.84 -5.00
CA SER A 113 19.80 -12.70 -3.89
C SER A 113 20.57 -11.95 -2.81
N LEU A 114 21.07 -10.73 -3.02
CA LEU A 114 21.75 -9.89 -2.03
C LEU A 114 20.86 -8.80 -1.41
N LEU A 115 19.65 -8.61 -1.93
CA LEU A 115 18.69 -7.61 -1.46
C LEU A 115 17.81 -8.16 -0.34
N VAL A 116 17.12 -7.26 0.36
CA VAL A 116 16.08 -7.67 1.31
C VAL A 116 14.88 -8.29 0.56
N PRO A 117 14.17 -9.28 1.16
CA PRO A 117 13.14 -10.04 0.45
C PRO A 117 11.92 -9.22 0.03
N GLU A 118 11.71 -8.03 0.58
CA GLU A 118 10.62 -7.12 0.26
C GLU A 118 10.79 -6.40 -1.09
N VAL A 119 11.98 -6.49 -1.70
CA VAL A 119 12.27 -5.85 -2.99
C VAL A 119 11.66 -6.65 -4.13
N ILE A 120 10.98 -5.95 -5.03
CA ILE A 120 10.35 -6.54 -6.19
C ILE A 120 11.07 -6.03 -7.45
N ALA A 121 11.50 -6.97 -8.30
CA ALA A 121 12.01 -6.62 -9.62
C ALA A 121 10.86 -6.36 -10.59
N VAL A 122 10.93 -5.24 -11.32
CA VAL A 122 9.89 -4.80 -12.25
C VAL A 122 10.41 -4.79 -13.67
N ARG A 123 9.65 -5.38 -14.60
CA ARG A 123 9.97 -5.37 -16.02
C ARG A 123 9.66 -4.01 -16.65
N GLY A 124 10.51 -3.61 -17.59
CA GLY A 124 10.23 -2.51 -18.52
C GLY A 124 9.13 -2.85 -19.52
N TRP A 125 8.96 -1.98 -20.51
CA TRP A 125 8.07 -2.28 -21.63
C TRP A 125 8.70 -3.37 -22.52
N PRO A 126 7.90 -4.34 -23.00
CA PRO A 126 8.39 -5.28 -23.97
C PRO A 126 8.63 -4.55 -25.31
N PRO A 127 9.46 -5.11 -26.21
CA PRO A 127 9.68 -4.55 -27.53
C PRO A 127 8.35 -4.33 -28.28
N PRO A 128 8.25 -3.30 -29.15
CA PRO A 128 7.07 -3.08 -29.97
C PRO A 128 6.68 -4.34 -30.76
N GLY A 129 5.40 -4.71 -30.73
CA GLY A 129 4.88 -5.92 -31.40
C GLY A 129 5.04 -7.23 -30.62
N SER A 130 5.66 -7.20 -29.43
CA SER A 130 5.79 -8.38 -28.56
C SER A 130 4.43 -8.84 -28.01
N PRO A 131 4.16 -10.17 -28.01
CA PRO A 131 2.94 -10.73 -27.43
C PRO A 131 3.01 -10.91 -25.90
N GLN A 132 4.11 -10.50 -25.24
CA GLN A 132 4.34 -10.73 -23.81
C GLN A 132 3.29 -10.05 -22.90
N ILE A 133 2.72 -8.92 -23.33
CA ILE A 133 1.55 -8.34 -22.69
C ILE A 133 0.37 -8.57 -23.64
N PRO A 134 -0.63 -9.38 -23.26
CA PRO A 134 -1.78 -9.65 -24.12
C PRO A 134 -2.53 -8.37 -24.49
N LYS A 135 -3.13 -8.34 -25.68
CA LYS A 135 -3.87 -7.17 -26.17
C LYS A 135 -4.97 -6.77 -25.18
N GLY A 136 -5.00 -5.49 -24.80
CA GLY A 136 -5.95 -4.95 -23.83
C GLY A 136 -5.58 -5.20 -22.37
N GLN A 137 -4.51 -5.95 -22.09
CA GLN A 137 -3.99 -6.13 -20.74
C GLN A 137 -2.94 -5.07 -20.39
N ARG A 138 -2.81 -4.83 -19.08
CA ARG A 138 -1.85 -3.87 -18.53
C ARG A 138 -0.64 -4.54 -17.89
N TYR A 139 -0.79 -5.74 -17.37
CA TYR A 139 0.23 -6.46 -16.62
C TYR A 139 0.76 -7.64 -17.44
N PHE A 140 2.01 -8.05 -17.18
CA PHE A 140 2.46 -9.34 -17.70
C PHE A 140 1.64 -10.46 -17.03
N PRO A 141 1.42 -11.61 -17.70
CA PRO A 141 0.56 -12.68 -17.17
C PRO A 141 0.99 -13.22 -15.80
N ASP A 142 2.29 -13.16 -15.52
CA ASP A 142 2.93 -13.67 -14.30
C ASP A 142 3.22 -12.57 -13.26
N GLU A 143 2.88 -11.31 -13.53
CA GLU A 143 2.97 -10.23 -12.53
C GLU A 143 1.81 -10.29 -11.55
N ASN A 144 2.10 -10.00 -10.27
CA ASN A 144 1.06 -9.75 -9.27
C ASN A 144 0.57 -8.29 -9.37
N PRO A 145 -0.69 -8.02 -9.79
CA PRO A 145 -1.18 -6.65 -9.93
C PRO A 145 -1.36 -5.93 -8.58
N ALA A 146 -1.47 -6.67 -7.48
CA ALA A 146 -1.73 -6.11 -6.15
C ALA A 146 -0.55 -5.27 -5.62
N VAL A 147 0.66 -5.56 -6.07
CA VAL A 147 1.89 -4.88 -5.65
C VAL A 147 2.32 -3.76 -6.61
N LEU A 148 1.65 -3.61 -7.75
CA LEU A 148 1.99 -2.60 -8.75
C LEU A 148 1.08 -1.34 -8.67
N PRO A 149 1.52 -0.20 -9.22
CA PRO A 149 0.68 0.98 -9.33
C PRO A 149 -0.58 0.72 -10.19
N LYS A 150 -1.75 1.05 -9.64
CA LYS A 150 -3.03 1.04 -10.36
C LYS A 150 -3.15 2.24 -11.30
N ALA A 151 -2.59 3.39 -10.92
CA ALA A 151 -2.60 4.60 -11.73
C ALA A 151 -1.80 4.42 -13.04
N ASN A 152 -2.43 4.71 -14.18
CA ASN A 152 -1.83 4.53 -15.52
C ASN A 152 -0.51 5.30 -15.68
N ASN A 153 -0.46 6.54 -15.20
CA ASN A 153 0.74 7.38 -15.32
C ASN A 153 1.90 6.83 -14.48
N SER A 154 1.63 6.36 -13.27
CA SER A 154 2.65 5.76 -12.40
C SER A 154 3.18 4.45 -12.98
N LEU A 155 2.31 3.56 -13.45
CA LEU A 155 2.73 2.31 -14.08
C LEU A 155 3.52 2.57 -15.37
N ARG A 156 3.07 3.52 -16.20
CA ARG A 156 3.79 3.89 -17.42
C ARG A 156 5.17 4.43 -17.12
N ARG A 157 5.28 5.36 -16.17
CA ARG A 157 6.56 5.93 -15.75
C ARG A 157 7.49 4.85 -15.19
N LEU A 158 6.99 3.99 -14.29
CA LEU A 158 7.75 2.86 -13.72
C LEU A 158 8.36 1.99 -14.82
N ARG A 159 7.56 1.55 -15.79
CA ARG A 159 8.04 0.69 -16.88
C ARG A 159 8.96 1.40 -17.85
N THR A 160 8.67 2.65 -18.19
CA THR A 160 9.55 3.45 -19.05
C THR A 160 10.92 3.63 -18.41
N THR A 161 11.00 3.83 -17.10
CA THR A 161 12.29 3.92 -16.39
C THR A 161 13.05 2.58 -16.40
N CYS A 162 12.35 1.45 -16.36
CA CYS A 162 12.96 0.11 -16.38
C CYS A 162 13.10 -0.52 -17.78
N SER A 163 12.82 0.23 -18.85
CA SER A 163 13.10 -0.18 -20.24
C SER A 163 14.51 0.25 -20.58
#